data_AF-A0A7G2IVA0-F1
#
_entry.id   AF-A0A7G2IVA0-F1
#
_cell.length_a   1.000
_cell.length_b   1.000
_cell.length_c   1.000
_cell.angle_alpha   90.00
_cell.angle_beta   90.00
_cell.angle_gamma   90.00
#
_symmetry.space_group_name_H-M   'P 1'
#
loop_
_entity.id
_entity.type
_entity.pdbx_description
1 polymer ?
#
loop_
_entity_poly.entity_id
_entity_poly.type
_entity_poly.pdbx_seq_one_letter_code
_entity_poly.pdbx_strand_id
1 'polypeptide(L)'
;MNTTAGTASEVTRHCVLTNTKTKVKFVIVSWRNLPSVSINDPLLMLGKPAPLTAATGMDALTHAVEAYISKDANPVTDAAAIQAIRLIARNLRQAVALGSNLKARENMAYASLLAGMAFNNANLGYVHAMAHQLGGLYDMPHGVANAVLLPHVARYNLIANPEKICRYCRVYGRKH
;
A
#
# COMPACT_ATOMS: atom_id res chain seq x y z
N MET A 1 10.04 14.50 -1.48
CA MET A 1 10.30 13.76 -2.74
C MET A 1 10.17 12.27 -2.45
N ASN A 2 9.17 11.59 -3.01
CA ASN A 2 9.07 10.14 -2.91
C ASN A 2 9.86 9.47 -4.03
N THR A 3 10.51 8.33 -3.74
CA THR A 3 11.29 7.55 -4.74
C THR A 3 10.85 6.09 -4.84
N THR A 4 9.80 5.69 -4.11
CA THR A 4 9.27 4.32 -4.11
C THR A 4 7.77 4.32 -4.30
N ALA A 5 7.27 3.50 -5.23
CA ALA A 5 5.83 3.27 -5.39
C ALA A 5 5.36 2.21 -4.38
N GLY A 6 5.08 2.61 -3.14
CA GLY A 6 4.58 1.73 -2.08
C GLY A 6 4.01 2.45 -0.85
N THR A 7 4.89 3.08 -0.07
CA THR A 7 4.56 3.55 1.29
C THR A 7 3.58 4.71 1.32
N ALA A 8 3.65 5.58 0.31
CA ALA A 8 2.90 6.83 0.21
C ALA A 8 3.06 7.77 1.42
N SER A 9 4.14 7.62 2.20
CA SER A 9 4.35 8.41 3.42
C SER A 9 4.36 9.92 3.16
N GLU A 10 4.71 10.34 1.94
CA GLU A 10 4.73 11.73 1.50
C GLU A 10 3.34 12.40 1.46
N VAL A 11 2.25 11.64 1.59
CA VAL A 11 0.87 12.15 1.68
C VAL A 11 0.15 11.73 2.95
N THR A 12 0.88 11.28 3.97
CA THR A 12 0.28 10.71 5.19
C THR A 12 0.53 11.56 6.43
N ARG A 13 -0.38 11.44 7.40
CA ARG A 13 -0.29 12.05 8.73
C ARG A 13 0.43 11.17 9.77
N HIS A 14 0.99 10.04 9.33
CA HIS A 14 1.58 9.01 10.17
C HIS A 14 3.10 9.14 10.17
N CYS A 15 3.70 9.15 11.36
CA CYS A 15 5.14 9.04 11.53
C CYS A 15 5.43 7.77 12.35
N VAL A 16 6.01 6.76 11.71
CA VAL A 16 6.35 5.48 12.33
C VAL A 16 7.83 5.49 12.70
N LEU A 17 8.13 5.31 13.99
CA LEU A 17 9.49 5.29 14.51
C LEU A 17 9.72 3.99 15.29
N THR A 18 10.92 3.43 15.17
CA THR A 18 11.33 2.28 15.97
C THR A 18 12.00 2.77 17.24
N ASN A 19 11.47 2.42 18.40
CA ASN A 19 12.18 2.58 19.66
C ASN A 19 13.25 1.50 19.78
N THR A 20 14.52 1.86 19.59
CA THR A 20 15.64 0.90 19.60
C THR A 20 15.89 0.26 20.96
N LYS A 21 15.44 0.88 22.07
CA LYS A 21 15.54 0.33 23.41
C LYS A 21 14.52 -0.80 23.65
N THR A 22 13.28 -0.60 23.22
CA THR A 22 12.19 -1.58 23.43
C THR A 22 11.97 -2.51 22.24
N LYS A 23 12.59 -2.22 21.09
CA LYS A 23 12.36 -2.87 19.79
C LYS A 23 10.91 -2.79 19.30
N VAL A 24 10.15 -1.82 19.80
CA VAL A 24 8.74 -1.60 19.43
C VAL A 24 8.66 -0.46 18.41
N LYS A 25 7.91 -0.67 17.34
CA LYS A 25 7.48 0.41 16.44
C LYS A 25 6.31 1.16 17.08
N PHE A 26 6.44 2.46 17.25
CA PHE A 26 5.35 3.34 17.69
C PHE A 26 4.99 4.32 16.58
N VAL A 27 3.75 4.82 16.61
CA VAL A 27 3.20 5.68 15.56
C VAL A 27 2.73 6.99 16.17
N ILE A 28 3.23 8.10 15.65
CA ILE A 28 2.72 9.44 15.96
C ILE A 28 1.75 9.81 14.84
N VAL A 29 0.50 10.07 15.20
CA VAL A 29 -0.57 10.48 14.27
C VAL A 29 -0.94 11.93 14.55
N SER A 30 -0.65 12.82 13.61
CA SER A 30 -0.96 14.24 13.75
C SER A 30 -1.20 14.85 12.38
N TRP A 31 -2.26 15.67 12.24
CA TRP A 31 -2.52 16.42 11.01
C TRP A 31 -1.34 17.32 10.61
N ARG A 32 -0.53 17.75 11.59
CA ARG A 32 0.68 18.56 11.38
C ARG A 32 1.85 17.77 10.78
N ASN A 33 1.77 16.44 10.72
CA ASN A 33 2.80 15.61 10.09
C ASN A 33 2.67 15.59 8.56
N LEU A 34 1.56 16.10 8.01
CA LEU A 34 1.36 16.11 6.56
C LEU A 34 2.41 17.03 5.92
N PRO A 35 3.22 16.54 4.97
CA PRO A 35 4.20 17.39 4.29
C PRO A 35 3.51 18.54 3.55
N SER A 36 4.13 19.73 3.57
CA SER A 36 3.58 20.90 2.86
C SER A 36 3.45 20.67 1.35
N VAL A 37 4.34 19.87 0.77
CA VAL A 37 4.37 19.52 -0.65
C VAL A 37 4.79 18.07 -0.82
N SER A 38 4.05 17.35 -1.66
CA SER A 38 4.41 16.01 -2.14
C SER A 38 4.80 16.07 -3.62
N ILE A 39 5.87 15.39 -3.99
CA ILE A 39 6.33 15.25 -5.37
C ILE A 39 6.64 13.77 -5.62
N ASN A 40 5.98 13.23 -6.64
CA ASN A 40 6.09 11.86 -7.11
C ASN A 40 6.56 11.86 -8.57
N ASP A 41 7.86 12.06 -8.78
CA ASP A 41 8.47 12.00 -10.11
C ASP A 41 8.82 10.53 -10.45
N PRO A 42 8.17 9.91 -11.46
CA PRO A 42 8.44 8.53 -11.83
C PRO A 42 9.85 8.30 -12.35
N LEU A 43 10.56 9.34 -12.81
CA LEU A 43 11.97 9.22 -13.22
C LEU A 43 12.87 8.85 -12.05
N LEU A 44 12.54 9.29 -10.83
CA LEU A 44 13.26 8.92 -9.60
C LEU A 44 12.97 7.49 -9.13
N MET A 45 11.99 6.83 -9.76
CA MET A 45 11.61 5.45 -9.49
C MET A 45 12.11 4.48 -10.57
N LEU A 46 12.75 4.98 -11.65
CA LEU A 46 13.38 4.13 -12.65
C LEU A 46 14.54 3.34 -12.04
N GLY A 47 14.81 2.16 -12.59
CA GLY A 47 15.98 1.36 -12.20
C GLY A 47 15.93 0.77 -10.78
N LYS A 48 14.85 0.97 -10.00
CA LYS A 48 14.70 0.27 -8.71
C LYS A 48 14.72 -1.24 -8.93
N PRO A 49 15.46 -2.02 -8.11
CA PRO A 49 15.54 -3.46 -8.26
C PRO A 49 14.15 -4.12 -8.30
N ALA A 50 14.03 -5.21 -9.05
CA ALA A 50 12.79 -5.96 -9.19
C ALA A 50 12.23 -6.43 -7.82
N PRO A 51 13.03 -6.95 -6.86
CA PRO A 51 12.52 -7.34 -5.54
C PRO A 51 11.94 -6.15 -4.75
N LEU A 52 12.60 -4.98 -4.81
CA LEU A 52 12.11 -3.77 -4.14
C LEU A 52 10.80 -3.30 -4.79
N THR A 53 10.73 -3.29 -6.12
CA THR A 53 9.53 -2.88 -6.86
C THR A 53 8.33 -3.79 -6.57
N ALA A 54 8.58 -5.10 -6.44
CA ALA A 54 7.56 -6.07 -6.07
C ALA A 54 7.07 -5.84 -4.64
N ALA A 55 8.00 -5.70 -3.68
CA ALA A 55 7.67 -5.47 -2.28
C ALA A 55 6.87 -4.17 -2.09
N THR A 56 7.32 -3.05 -2.64
CA THR A 56 6.62 -1.76 -2.49
C THR A 56 5.29 -1.75 -3.25
N GLY A 57 5.21 -2.39 -4.42
CA GLY A 57 3.94 -2.50 -5.14
C GLY A 57 2.89 -3.32 -4.39
N MET A 58 3.31 -4.38 -3.69
CA MET A 58 2.43 -5.16 -2.83
C MET A 58 2.04 -4.42 -1.54
N ASP A 59 2.92 -3.55 -1.04
CA ASP A 59 2.61 -2.62 0.05
C ASP A 59 1.45 -1.69 -0.34
N ALA A 60 1.57 -1.01 -1.49
CA ALA A 60 0.50 -0.18 -2.04
C ALA A 60 -0.80 -0.95 -2.32
N LEU A 61 -0.70 -2.21 -2.76
CA LEU A 61 -1.89 -3.06 -2.95
C LEU A 61 -2.59 -3.34 -1.62
N THR A 62 -1.80 -3.66 -0.60
CA THR A 62 -2.30 -3.93 0.75
C THR A 62 -2.95 -2.67 1.32
N HIS A 63 -2.33 -1.50 1.18
CA HIS A 63 -2.93 -0.22 1.55
C HIS A 63 -4.31 -0.04 0.91
N ALA A 64 -4.40 -0.23 -0.40
CA ALA A 64 -5.66 -0.02 -1.12
C ALA A 64 -6.74 -1.03 -0.72
N VAL A 65 -6.39 -2.32 -0.56
CA VAL A 65 -7.35 -3.36 -0.17
C VAL A 65 -7.85 -3.14 1.26
N GLU A 66 -6.94 -2.91 2.20
CA GLU A 66 -7.33 -2.70 3.61
C GLU A 66 -8.11 -1.41 3.81
N ALA A 67 -7.72 -0.32 3.14
CA ALA A 67 -8.49 0.92 3.15
C ALA A 67 -9.90 0.71 2.58
N TYR A 68 -10.03 -0.07 1.50
CA TYR A 68 -11.32 -0.33 0.85
C TYR A 68 -12.30 -1.11 1.73
N ILE A 69 -11.81 -2.10 2.49
CA ILE A 69 -12.62 -2.95 3.36
C ILE A 69 -12.66 -2.47 4.82
N SER A 70 -12.04 -1.33 5.12
CA SER A 70 -12.02 -0.76 6.47
C SER A 70 -13.43 -0.39 6.95
N LYS A 71 -13.61 -0.40 8.27
CA LYS A 71 -14.81 0.11 8.93
C LYS A 71 -14.99 1.61 8.72
N ASP A 72 -13.90 2.33 8.51
CA ASP A 72 -13.89 3.80 8.31
C ASP A 72 -13.90 4.19 6.81
N ALA A 73 -14.09 3.21 5.92
CA ALA A 73 -14.15 3.46 4.49
C ALA A 73 -15.39 4.29 4.12
N ASN A 74 -15.21 5.22 3.19
CA ASN A 74 -16.26 6.11 2.67
C ASN A 74 -16.13 6.26 1.14
N PRO A 75 -17.09 6.89 0.45
CA PRO A 75 -17.08 6.97 -1.01
C PRO A 75 -15.80 7.59 -1.61
N VAL A 76 -15.16 8.52 -0.91
CA VAL A 76 -13.92 9.18 -1.37
C VAL A 76 -12.74 8.22 -1.29
N THR A 77 -12.57 7.53 -0.15
CA THR A 77 -11.49 6.55 0.03
C THR A 77 -11.69 5.34 -0.89
N ASP A 78 -12.95 4.94 -1.10
CA ASP A 78 -13.32 3.84 -1.99
C ASP A 78 -12.93 4.13 -3.45
N ALA A 79 -13.17 5.36 -3.92
CA ALA A 79 -12.78 5.77 -5.27
C ALA A 79 -11.27 5.69 -5.49
N ALA A 80 -10.49 6.23 -4.54
CA ALA A 80 -9.03 6.21 -4.60
C ALA A 80 -8.49 4.76 -4.51
N ALA A 81 -8.98 3.96 -3.55
CA ALA A 81 -8.56 2.58 -3.36
C ALA A 81 -8.85 1.70 -4.60
N ILE A 82 -10.04 1.78 -5.18
CA ILE A 82 -10.39 0.98 -6.36
C ILE A 82 -9.54 1.35 -7.58
N GLN A 83 -9.27 2.64 -7.78
CA GLN A 83 -8.40 3.06 -8.86
C GLN A 83 -6.94 2.62 -8.62
N ALA A 84 -6.45 2.66 -7.38
CA ALA A 84 -5.14 2.13 -7.03
C ALA A 84 -5.03 0.62 -7.32
N ILE A 85 -6.01 -0.18 -6.88
CA ILE A 85 -6.07 -1.63 -7.15
C ILE A 85 -6.05 -1.91 -8.66
N ARG A 86 -6.82 -1.15 -9.44
CA ARG A 86 -6.88 -1.28 -10.91
C ARG A 86 -5.52 -0.99 -11.56
N LEU A 87 -4.86 0.08 -11.15
CA LEU A 87 -3.55 0.45 -11.69
C LEU A 87 -2.50 -0.59 -11.32
N ILE A 88 -2.48 -1.06 -10.07
CA ILE A 88 -1.53 -2.08 -9.60
C ILE A 88 -1.70 -3.39 -10.35
N ALA A 89 -2.93 -3.87 -10.48
CA ALA A 89 -3.25 -5.12 -11.19
C ALA A 89 -2.73 -5.13 -12.64
N ARG A 90 -2.77 -3.96 -13.29
CA ARG A 90 -2.34 -3.79 -14.69
C ARG A 90 -0.84 -3.55 -14.82
N ASN A 91 -0.19 -2.88 -13.87
CA ASN A 91 1.15 -2.33 -14.07
C ASN A 91 2.25 -2.93 -13.19
N LEU A 92 1.94 -3.52 -12.02
CA LEU A 92 2.98 -3.99 -11.11
C LEU A 92 3.87 -5.05 -11.76
N ARG A 93 3.27 -6.04 -12.42
CA ARG A 93 4.04 -7.09 -13.14
C ARG A 93 4.95 -6.51 -14.21
N GLN A 94 4.50 -5.48 -14.94
CA GLN A 94 5.29 -4.82 -15.98
C GLN A 94 6.46 -4.03 -15.37
N ALA A 95 6.21 -3.29 -14.28
CA ALA A 95 7.24 -2.51 -13.58
C ALA A 95 8.31 -3.39 -12.91
N VAL A 96 7.93 -4.58 -12.44
CA VAL A 96 8.86 -5.58 -11.89
C VAL A 96 9.68 -6.22 -13.00
N ALA A 97 9.04 -6.62 -14.11
CA ALA A 97 9.71 -7.28 -15.23
C ALA A 97 10.69 -6.37 -15.97
N LEU A 98 10.32 -5.10 -16.17
CA LEU A 98 11.16 -4.10 -16.84
C LEU A 98 11.14 -2.79 -16.05
N GLY A 99 12.12 -2.62 -15.17
CA GLY A 99 12.22 -1.47 -14.27
C GLY A 99 12.41 -0.11 -14.94
N SER A 100 12.74 -0.09 -16.24
CA SER A 100 12.85 1.11 -17.10
C SER A 100 11.54 1.43 -17.86
N ASN A 101 10.50 0.62 -17.74
CA ASN A 101 9.19 0.90 -18.35
C ASN A 101 8.55 2.11 -17.65
N LEU A 102 8.75 3.30 -18.23
CA LEU A 102 8.29 4.56 -17.65
C LEU A 102 6.78 4.58 -17.44
N LYS A 103 6.00 4.02 -18.37
CA LYS A 103 4.54 4.03 -18.23
C LYS A 103 4.06 3.18 -17.06
N ALA A 104 4.65 2.01 -16.87
CA ALA A 104 4.36 1.17 -15.72
C ALA A 104 4.79 1.84 -14.40
N ARG A 105 5.96 2.51 -14.38
CA ARG A 105 6.46 3.26 -13.21
C ARG A 105 5.56 4.43 -12.84
N GLU A 106 5.16 5.23 -13.83
CA GLU A 106 4.21 6.34 -13.66
C GLU A 106 2.88 5.85 -13.09
N ASN A 107 2.30 4.80 -13.67
CA ASN A 107 1.05 4.22 -13.18
C ASN A 107 1.18 3.65 -11.76
N MET A 108 2.33 3.06 -11.41
CA MET A 108 2.58 2.60 -10.04
C MET A 108 2.78 3.75 -9.05
N ALA A 109 3.40 4.86 -9.46
CA ALA A 109 3.52 6.07 -8.65
C ALA A 109 2.13 6.66 -8.33
N TYR A 110 1.26 6.80 -9.35
CA TYR A 110 -0.13 7.21 -9.12
C TYR A 110 -0.90 6.22 -8.26
N ALA A 111 -0.70 4.91 -8.45
CA ALA A 111 -1.39 3.92 -7.64
C ALA A 111 -0.98 3.98 -6.17
N SER A 112 0.31 4.13 -5.90
CA SER A 112 0.83 4.34 -4.53
C SER A 112 0.23 5.59 -3.91
N LEU A 113 0.22 6.71 -4.64
CA LEU A 113 -0.36 7.96 -4.17
C LEU A 113 -1.85 7.81 -3.82
N LEU A 114 -2.64 7.20 -4.71
CA LEU A 114 -4.07 6.97 -4.50
C LEU A 114 -4.34 6.03 -3.33
N ALA A 115 -3.54 4.96 -3.19
CA ALA A 115 -3.60 4.08 -2.04
C ALA A 115 -3.30 4.85 -0.74
N GLY A 116 -2.30 5.74 -0.77
CA GLY A 116 -1.96 6.69 0.30
C GLY A 116 -3.13 7.56 0.72
N MET A 117 -3.78 8.22 -0.25
CA MET A 117 -4.95 9.05 0.00
C MET A 117 -6.10 8.25 0.61
N ALA A 118 -6.28 6.99 0.21
CA ALA A 118 -7.30 6.11 0.79
C ALA A 118 -6.98 5.73 2.24
N PHE A 119 -5.84 5.08 2.49
CA PHE A 119 -5.55 4.54 3.83
C PHE A 119 -5.28 5.62 4.87
N ASN A 120 -4.76 6.78 4.45
CA ASN A 120 -4.54 7.89 5.38
C ASN A 120 -5.84 8.37 6.04
N ASN A 121 -6.98 8.14 5.38
CA ASN A 121 -8.31 8.58 5.81
C ASN A 121 -9.23 7.41 6.23
N ALA A 122 -9.01 6.19 5.74
CA ALA A 122 -9.78 5.01 6.09
C ALA A 122 -9.06 4.06 7.06
N ASN A 123 -7.84 4.39 7.51
CA ASN A 123 -6.96 3.49 8.27
C ASN A 123 -6.65 2.19 7.51
N LEU A 124 -6.09 1.21 8.22
CA LEU A 124 -5.65 -0.09 7.72
C LEU A 124 -6.22 -1.21 8.59
N GLY A 125 -5.88 -2.46 8.26
CA GLY A 125 -6.43 -3.66 8.90
C GLY A 125 -5.36 -4.57 9.52
N TYR A 126 -5.71 -5.86 9.57
CA TYR A 126 -4.89 -6.87 10.23
C TYR A 126 -3.59 -7.20 9.49
N VAL A 127 -3.51 -7.00 8.17
CA VAL A 127 -2.28 -7.24 7.43
C VAL A 127 -1.18 -6.34 7.99
N HIS A 128 -1.41 -5.03 8.06
CA HIS A 128 -0.44 -4.09 8.61
C HIS A 128 -0.19 -4.31 10.11
N ALA A 129 -1.23 -4.58 10.89
CA ALA A 129 -1.09 -4.83 12.32
C ALA A 129 -0.14 -6.01 12.61
N MET A 130 -0.26 -7.09 11.84
CA MET A 130 0.61 -8.27 11.95
C MET A 130 2.00 -8.01 11.33
N ALA A 131 2.07 -7.36 10.17
CA ALA A 131 3.33 -7.06 9.49
C ALA A 131 4.24 -6.13 10.30
N HIS A 132 3.69 -5.20 11.08
CA HIS A 132 4.46 -4.38 12.01
C HIS A 132 5.21 -5.20 13.06
N GLN A 133 4.61 -6.29 13.55
CA GLN A 133 5.27 -7.19 14.51
C GLN A 133 6.41 -7.96 13.84
N LEU A 134 6.19 -8.47 12.62
CA LEU A 134 7.22 -9.16 11.85
C LEU A 134 8.41 -8.25 11.55
N GLY A 135 8.15 -7.00 11.15
CA GLY A 135 9.20 -6.01 10.89
C GLY A 135 9.87 -5.44 12.15
N GLY A 136 9.26 -5.57 13.33
CA GLY A 136 9.87 -5.16 14.60
C GLY A 136 10.75 -6.24 15.22
N LEU A 137 10.32 -7.51 15.14
CA LEU A 137 11.02 -8.65 15.76
C LEU A 137 12.08 -9.29 14.86
N TYR A 138 11.82 -9.35 13.54
CA TYR A 138 12.65 -10.09 12.58
C TYR A 138 13.27 -9.22 11.49
N ASP A 139 13.09 -7.90 11.55
CA ASP A 139 13.55 -6.95 10.52
C ASP A 139 13.11 -7.33 9.09
N MET A 140 11.95 -7.98 8.97
CA MET A 140 11.40 -8.38 7.69
C MET A 140 11.01 -7.14 6.87
N PRO A 141 11.38 -7.06 5.57
CA PRO A 141 10.98 -5.96 4.71
C PRO A 141 9.45 -5.78 4.68
N HIS A 142 8.98 -4.57 5.00
CA HIS A 142 7.56 -4.31 5.26
C HIS A 142 6.62 -4.78 4.14
N GLY A 143 6.93 -4.41 2.89
CA GLY A 143 6.14 -4.81 1.73
C GLY A 143 6.09 -6.33 1.50
N VAL A 144 7.14 -7.07 1.89
CA VAL A 144 7.16 -8.54 1.81
C VAL A 144 6.27 -9.15 2.89
N ALA A 145 6.35 -8.65 4.13
CA ALA A 145 5.48 -9.07 5.22
C ALA A 145 4.01 -8.86 4.87
N ASN A 146 3.67 -7.68 4.34
CA ASN A 146 2.32 -7.38 3.85
C ASN A 146 1.90 -8.33 2.71
N ALA A 147 2.78 -8.54 1.71
CA ALA A 147 2.48 -9.39 0.56
C ALA A 147 2.15 -10.83 0.95
N VAL A 148 2.92 -11.43 1.87
CA VAL A 148 2.73 -12.81 2.31
C VAL A 148 1.45 -12.95 3.15
N LEU A 149 1.13 -11.96 3.99
CA LEU A 149 -0.03 -12.00 4.88
C LEU A 149 -1.36 -11.68 4.19
N LEU A 150 -1.35 -10.80 3.18
CA LEU A 150 -2.55 -10.30 2.50
C LEU A 150 -3.55 -11.40 2.09
N PRO A 151 -3.19 -12.49 1.38
CA PRO A 151 -4.17 -13.50 0.98
C PRO A 151 -4.81 -14.23 2.16
N HIS A 152 -4.09 -14.42 3.27
CA HIS A 152 -4.62 -15.10 4.45
C HIS A 152 -5.62 -14.21 5.20
N VAL A 153 -5.26 -12.93 5.41
CA VAL A 153 -6.12 -11.96 6.07
C VAL A 153 -7.35 -11.62 5.21
N ALA A 154 -7.19 -11.53 3.88
CA ALA A 154 -8.31 -11.33 2.97
C ALA A 154 -9.33 -12.47 3.03
N ARG A 155 -8.86 -13.74 3.14
CA ARG A 155 -9.74 -14.89 3.36
C ARG A 155 -10.45 -14.83 4.71
N TYR A 156 -9.74 -14.45 5.78
CA TYR A 156 -10.34 -14.25 7.09
C TYR A 156 -11.43 -13.17 7.07
N ASN A 157 -11.18 -12.03 6.42
CA ASN A 157 -12.13 -10.92 6.31
C ASN A 157 -13.31 -11.19 5.37
N LEU A 158 -13.31 -12.31 4.62
CA LEU A 158 -14.35 -12.62 3.63
C LEU A 158 -15.76 -12.61 4.21
N ILE A 159 -15.91 -13.10 5.45
CA ILE A 159 -17.20 -13.19 6.13
C ILE A 159 -17.74 -11.83 6.59
N ALA A 160 -16.88 -10.81 6.71
CA ALA A 160 -17.27 -9.50 7.21
C ALA A 160 -17.93 -8.62 6.13
N ASN A 161 -17.43 -8.67 4.90
CA ASN A 161 -18.00 -7.94 3.77
C ASN A 161 -17.69 -8.63 2.42
N PRO A 162 -18.40 -9.72 2.08
CA PRO A 162 -18.13 -10.48 0.87
C PRO A 162 -18.36 -9.67 -0.41
N GLU A 163 -19.26 -8.70 -0.39
CA GLU A 163 -19.58 -7.85 -1.54
C GLU A 163 -18.41 -6.95 -1.94
N LYS A 164 -17.83 -6.21 -0.97
CA LYS A 164 -16.64 -5.38 -1.23
C LYS A 164 -15.46 -6.24 -1.68
N ILE A 165 -15.30 -7.43 -1.08
CA ILE A 165 -14.21 -8.34 -1.45
C ILE A 165 -14.38 -8.85 -2.89
N CYS A 166 -15.57 -9.31 -3.24
CA CYS A 166 -15.88 -9.71 -4.61
C CYS A 166 -15.63 -8.56 -5.60
N ARG A 167 -16.06 -7.35 -5.25
CA ARG A 167 -15.90 -6.16 -6.10
C ARG A 167 -14.44 -5.83 -6.37
N TYR A 168 -13.57 -5.77 -5.35
CA TYR A 168 -12.17 -5.45 -5.62
C TYR A 168 -11.43 -6.62 -6.31
N CYS A 169 -11.81 -7.88 -6.04
CA CYS A 169 -11.27 -9.03 -6.79
C CYS A 169 -11.58 -8.92 -8.29
N ARG A 170 -12.80 -8.52 -8.67
CA ARG A 170 -13.16 -8.24 -10.07
C ARG A 170 -12.29 -7.13 -10.67
N VAL A 171 -12.04 -6.06 -9.91
CA VAL A 171 -11.18 -4.95 -10.37
C VAL A 171 -9.72 -5.39 -10.53
N TYR A 172 -9.22 -6.24 -9.64
CA TYR A 172 -7.86 -6.80 -9.72
C TYR A 172 -7.69 -7.78 -10.90
N GLY A 173 -8.79 -8.20 -11.53
CA GLY A 173 -8.77 -9.05 -12.72
C GLY A 173 -9.09 -10.52 -12.47
N ARG A 174 -9.64 -10.88 -11.30
CA ARG A 174 -10.30 -12.17 -11.13
C ARG A 174 -11.66 -12.14 -11.83
N LYS A 175 -11.77 -12.88 -12.93
CA LYS A 175 -13.06 -13.40 -13.40
C LYS A 175 -13.31 -14.70 -12.62
N HIS A 176 -14.52 -14.84 -12.09
CA HIS A 176 -15.03 -15.93 -11.23
C HIS A 176 -14.82 -15.72 -9.74
#